data_AF-A0A1B7MHU7-F1
#
_entry.id   AF-A0A1B7MHU7-F1
#
_cell.length_a   1.000
_cell.length_b   1.000
_cell.length_c   1.000
_cell.angle_alpha   90.00
_cell.angle_beta   90.00
_cell.angle_gamma   90.00
#
_symmetry.space_group_name_H-M   'P 1'
#
loop_
_entity.id
_entity.type
_entity.pdbx_description
1 polymer ?
#
loop_
_entity_poly.entity_id
_entity_poly.type
_entity_poly.pdbx_seq_one_letter_code
_entity_poly.pdbx_strand_id
1 'polypeptide(L)'
;IDVDVRDSTCLFTRSEEQNMTTLHQSVEHGQEYEKAATRVTHGCEKATGHHRMISIDLGELKILLRVAVRACISPVNDAEDENDELQAFSSLEISREPASNKSHVEKLPALPIQEVSIFRTTPCRLVPQVSIIEIKTCASHRELNWERLYPQLYLSQTAFLYIAKHHCGNFDSPEKVELGAESMQPYARHAGQGMAKLKLVLQNILDAAKKADCGHGVGLSLVSKSGQLTLYKRQEATGKALGKEITSKFK
;
A
#
# COMPACT_ATOMS: atom_id res chain seq x y z
N ILE A 1 10.19 -9.78 -8.86
CA ILE A 1 10.19 -9.00 -7.60
C ILE A 1 11.58 -9.14 -7.02
N ASP A 2 12.28 -8.04 -6.82
CA ASP A 2 13.57 -8.04 -6.15
C ASP A 2 13.36 -8.09 -4.64
N VAL A 3 14.17 -8.91 -3.97
CA VAL A 3 14.12 -9.13 -2.53
C VAL A 3 15.50 -8.81 -1.97
N ASP A 4 15.57 -7.75 -1.19
CA ASP A 4 16.78 -7.30 -0.50
C ASP A 4 16.61 -7.52 1.00
N VAL A 5 17.66 -7.97 1.68
CA VAL A 5 17.65 -8.22 3.13
C VAL A 5 18.54 -7.21 3.81
N ARG A 6 18.08 -6.75 4.98
CA ARG A 6 18.91 -6.02 5.93
C ARG A 6 18.51 -6.44 7.33
N ASP A 7 19.46 -7.01 8.07
CA ASP A 7 19.25 -7.56 9.42
C ASP A 7 18.08 -8.55 9.45
N SER A 8 16.96 -8.18 10.08
CA SER A 8 15.74 -9.01 10.15
C SER A 8 14.65 -8.63 9.15
N THR A 9 14.89 -7.65 8.28
CA THR A 9 13.88 -7.04 7.40
C THR A 9 14.15 -7.37 5.94
N CYS A 10 13.11 -7.85 5.24
CA CYS A 10 13.11 -7.99 3.78
C CYS A 10 12.38 -6.82 3.12
N LEU A 11 12.98 -6.23 2.10
CA LEU A 11 12.32 -5.30 1.20
C LEU A 11 11.94 -6.00 -0.10
N PHE A 12 10.70 -5.82 -0.53
CA PHE A 12 10.17 -6.34 -1.78
C PHE A 12 9.97 -5.20 -2.77
N THR A 13 10.68 -5.24 -3.90
CA THR A 13 10.58 -4.23 -4.95
C THR A 13 10.06 -4.86 -6.24
N ARG A 14 8.97 -4.32 -6.79
CA ARG A 14 8.46 -4.77 -8.10
C ARG A 14 9.51 -4.44 -9.17
N SER A 15 9.84 -5.43 -10.00
CA SER A 15 10.78 -5.31 -11.11
C SER A 15 10.11 -5.89 -12.35
N GLU A 16 9.95 -5.08 -13.39
CA GLU A 16 9.31 -5.42 -14.66
C GLU A 16 10.08 -4.77 -15.81
N GLU A 17 10.26 -5.50 -16.92
CA GLU A 17 10.90 -4.98 -18.13
C GLU A 17 10.00 -3.98 -18.89
N GLN A 18 8.67 -4.11 -18.75
CA GLN A 18 7.67 -3.21 -19.33
C GLN A 18 6.60 -2.86 -18.29
N ASN A 19 6.54 -1.59 -17.90
CA ASN A 19 5.51 -1.04 -17.01
C ASN A 19 4.28 -0.50 -17.77
N MET A 20 4.16 -0.79 -19.07
CA MET A 20 3.08 -0.33 -19.93
C MET A 20 2.34 -1.51 -20.51
N THR A 21 1.04 -1.59 -20.26
CA THR A 21 0.13 -2.47 -20.98
C THR A 21 -0.63 -1.61 -21.98
N THR A 22 -0.52 -1.95 -23.27
CA THR A 22 -1.35 -1.31 -24.30
C THR A 22 -2.78 -1.79 -24.12
N LEU A 23 -3.66 -0.94 -23.58
CA LEU A 23 -5.08 -1.25 -23.43
C LEU A 23 -5.70 -1.34 -24.83
N HIS A 24 -6.00 -2.57 -25.28
CA HIS A 24 -6.87 -2.78 -26.43
C HIS A 24 -8.32 -2.52 -26.03
N GLN A 25 -8.89 -1.40 -26.50
CA GLN A 25 -10.33 -1.12 -26.70
C GLN A 25 -11.34 -1.59 -25.63
N SER A 26 -10.93 -1.69 -24.37
CA SER A 26 -11.84 -1.54 -23.25
C SER A 26 -11.58 -0.15 -22.72
N VAL A 27 -12.54 0.76 -22.95
CA VAL A 27 -12.51 2.10 -22.37
C VAL A 27 -12.68 1.90 -20.88
N GLU A 28 -11.56 1.75 -20.16
CA GLU A 28 -11.57 1.74 -18.70
C GLU A 28 -11.96 3.15 -18.25
N HIS A 29 -13.25 3.36 -17.98
CA HIS A 29 -13.77 4.64 -17.52
C HIS A 29 -13.35 4.96 -16.07
N GLY A 30 -12.59 4.07 -15.41
CA GLY A 30 -12.22 4.18 -14.00
C GLY A 30 -11.52 5.48 -13.64
N GLN A 31 -10.49 5.85 -14.41
CA GLN A 31 -9.73 7.09 -14.14
C GLN A 31 -10.58 8.35 -14.32
N GLU A 32 -11.39 8.41 -15.38
CA GLU A 32 -12.24 9.57 -15.64
C GLU A 32 -13.41 9.65 -14.65
N TYR A 33 -13.96 8.51 -14.24
CA TYR A 33 -14.95 8.46 -13.15
C TYR A 33 -14.35 8.95 -11.83
N GLU A 34 -13.16 8.49 -11.47
CA GLU A 34 -12.47 8.95 -10.25
C GLU A 34 -12.27 10.47 -10.27
N LYS A 35 -11.84 11.05 -11.40
CA LYS A 35 -11.71 12.52 -11.55
C LYS A 35 -13.05 13.25 -11.40
N ALA A 36 -14.13 12.69 -11.97
CA ALA A 36 -15.45 13.31 -11.92
C ALA A 36 -16.15 13.16 -10.55
N ALA A 37 -15.90 12.04 -9.86
CA ALA A 37 -16.55 11.68 -8.60
C ALA A 37 -15.79 12.16 -7.36
N THR A 38 -14.57 12.67 -7.51
CA THR A 38 -13.74 13.14 -6.39
C THR A 38 -13.40 14.63 -6.53
N ARG A 39 -12.98 15.23 -5.42
CA ARG A 39 -12.45 16.60 -5.38
C ARG A 39 -11.03 16.54 -4.87
N VAL A 40 -10.15 17.30 -5.50
CA VAL A 40 -8.77 17.41 -5.03
C VAL A 40 -8.74 18.26 -3.77
N THR A 41 -8.07 17.79 -2.73
CA THR A 41 -7.84 18.58 -1.51
C THR A 41 -6.99 19.80 -1.85
N HIS A 42 -7.33 20.95 -1.27
CA HIS A 42 -6.56 22.17 -1.48
C HIS A 42 -5.08 21.98 -1.14
N GLY A 43 -4.19 22.47 -2.00
CA GLY A 43 -2.74 22.30 -1.90
C GLY A 43 -2.21 20.98 -2.50
N CYS A 44 -3.10 20.07 -2.91
CA CYS A 44 -2.75 18.81 -3.57
C CYS A 44 -3.06 18.81 -5.07
N GLU A 45 -3.31 19.96 -5.70
CA GLU A 45 -3.74 20.09 -7.10
C GLU A 45 -2.71 19.53 -8.10
N LYS A 46 -1.44 19.48 -7.69
CA LYS A 46 -0.33 18.93 -8.50
C LYS A 46 0.08 17.51 -8.08
N ALA A 47 -0.65 16.88 -7.15
CA ALA A 47 -0.33 15.54 -6.70
C ALA A 47 -0.54 14.53 -7.84
N THR A 48 0.44 13.64 -8.03
CA THR A 48 0.39 12.57 -9.05
C THR A 48 -0.18 11.25 -8.51
N GLY A 49 -0.43 11.19 -7.20
CA GLY A 49 -1.06 10.05 -6.55
C GLY A 49 -0.97 10.14 -5.04
N HIS A 50 -1.96 9.58 -4.36
CA HIS A 50 -2.02 9.52 -2.91
C HIS A 50 -1.63 8.12 -2.45
N HIS A 51 -0.78 8.05 -1.43
CA HIS A 51 -0.34 6.77 -0.89
C HIS A 51 -0.41 6.79 0.63
N ARG A 52 -0.71 5.64 1.20
CA ARG A 52 -0.63 5.42 2.64
C ARG A 52 0.39 4.36 2.95
N MET A 53 1.13 4.60 4.02
CA MET A 53 1.97 3.58 4.67
C MET A 53 1.16 3.00 5.82
N ILE A 54 0.93 1.69 5.82
CA ILE A 54 0.23 0.98 6.88
C ILE A 54 1.10 -0.15 7.43
N SER A 55 0.99 -0.40 8.72
CA SER A 55 1.55 -1.61 9.35
C SER A 55 0.42 -2.62 9.52
N ILE A 56 0.64 -3.85 9.08
CA ILE A 56 -0.28 -4.97 9.31
C ILE A 56 0.48 -6.14 9.91
N ASP A 57 -0.18 -6.85 10.80
CA ASP A 57 0.33 -8.10 11.36
C ASP A 57 -0.32 -9.27 10.61
N LEU A 58 0.50 -10.06 9.92
CA LEU A 58 0.07 -11.27 9.23
C LEU A 58 0.59 -12.49 10.00
N GLY A 59 -0.11 -12.84 11.08
CA GLY A 59 0.42 -13.75 12.08
C GLY A 59 1.58 -13.09 12.82
N GLU A 60 2.73 -13.77 12.87
CA GLU A 60 3.98 -13.26 13.45
C GLU A 60 4.75 -12.29 12.53
N LEU A 61 4.34 -12.14 11.27
CA LEU A 61 5.00 -11.25 10.32
C LEU A 61 4.47 -9.83 10.47
N LYS A 62 5.37 -8.89 10.82
CA LYS A 62 5.10 -7.45 10.74
C LYS A 62 5.38 -6.96 9.32
N ILE A 63 4.37 -6.43 8.66
CA ILE A 63 4.47 -5.97 7.27
C ILE A 63 4.19 -4.47 7.23
N LEU A 64 5.16 -3.70 6.73
CA LEU A 64 4.95 -2.31 6.35
C LEU A 64 4.61 -2.24 4.86
N LEU A 65 3.39 -1.81 4.53
CA LEU A 65 2.88 -1.77 3.17
C LEU A 65 2.61 -0.33 2.71
N ARG A 66 3.06 0.00 1.50
CA ARG A 66 2.64 1.20 0.78
C ARG A 66 1.45 0.85 -0.12
N VAL A 67 0.33 1.53 0.08
CA VAL A 67 -0.88 1.35 -0.73
C VAL A 67 -1.25 2.64 -1.43
N ALA A 68 -1.70 2.55 -2.68
CA ALA A 68 -2.31 3.67 -3.38
C ALA A 68 -3.71 3.91 -2.84
N VAL A 69 -4.05 5.17 -2.61
CA VAL A 69 -5.35 5.62 -2.10
C VAL A 69 -6.05 6.39 -3.20
N ARG A 70 -7.33 6.08 -3.44
CA ARG A 70 -8.13 6.74 -4.48
C ARG A 70 -8.87 7.96 -3.93
N ALA A 71 -9.56 7.79 -2.81
CA ALA A 71 -10.33 8.87 -2.20
C ALA A 71 -10.48 8.66 -0.69
N CYS A 72 -10.98 9.69 -0.03
CA CYS A 72 -11.49 9.61 1.33
C CYS A 72 -12.80 10.38 1.43
N ILE A 73 -13.65 10.00 2.39
CA ILE A 73 -14.88 10.73 2.70
C ILE A 73 -14.55 11.69 3.84
N SER A 74 -14.78 12.98 3.63
CA SER A 74 -14.74 13.95 4.72
C SER A 74 -15.92 13.68 5.66
N PRO A 75 -15.73 13.57 6.99
CA PRO A 75 -16.85 13.80 7.89
C PRO A 75 -17.43 15.18 7.55
N VAL A 76 -18.75 15.29 7.55
CA VAL A 76 -19.55 16.39 6.95
C VAL A 76 -19.34 17.77 7.61
N ASN A 77 -18.30 17.94 8.43
CA ASN A 77 -17.99 19.20 9.08
C ASN A 77 -16.71 19.79 8.48
N ASP A 78 -16.86 20.57 7.40
CA ASP A 78 -15.90 21.64 7.06
C ASP A 78 -16.04 22.84 8.04
N ALA A 79 -16.40 22.55 9.30
CA ALA A 79 -16.44 23.51 10.39
C ALA A 79 -15.32 23.12 11.37
N GLU A 80 -14.20 23.85 11.26
CA GLU A 80 -13.27 24.23 12.33
C GLU A 80 -13.34 23.45 13.66
N ASP A 81 -13.01 22.16 13.68
CA ASP A 81 -12.91 21.43 14.94
C ASP A 81 -11.51 20.81 15.09
N GLU A 82 -10.71 21.44 15.98
CA GLU A 82 -9.33 21.06 16.34
C GLU A 82 -9.25 19.67 17.03
N ASN A 83 -10.38 18.97 17.19
CA ASN A 83 -10.48 17.70 17.90
C ASN A 83 -10.19 16.45 17.03
N ASP A 84 -9.92 16.61 15.73
CA ASP A 84 -9.71 15.50 14.78
C ASP A 84 -8.37 14.75 15.00
N GLU A 85 -7.39 15.39 15.66
CA GLU A 85 -6.10 14.74 15.96
C GLU A 85 -6.26 13.58 16.97
N LEU A 86 -7.07 13.73 18.02
CA LEU A 86 -7.23 12.70 19.05
C LEU A 86 -8.05 11.49 18.57
N GLN A 87 -9.04 11.69 17.69
CA GLN A 87 -9.79 10.57 17.12
C GLN A 87 -8.94 9.73 16.16
N ALA A 88 -8.07 10.36 15.38
CA ALA A 88 -7.19 9.66 14.45
C ALA A 88 -6.14 8.76 15.14
N PHE A 89 -5.76 9.08 16.39
CA PHE A 89 -4.84 8.25 17.20
C PHE A 89 -5.55 7.28 18.16
N SER A 90 -6.84 7.48 18.43
CA SER A 90 -7.62 6.56 19.28
C SER A 90 -7.72 5.14 18.71
N SER A 91 -7.43 4.96 17.41
CA SER A 91 -7.35 3.65 16.74
C SER A 91 -5.99 2.97 16.85
N LEU A 92 -4.99 3.60 17.47
CA LEU A 92 -3.61 3.13 17.58
C LEU A 92 -3.22 3.00 19.06
N GLU A 93 -3.67 1.91 19.71
CA GLU A 93 -3.09 1.51 21.00
C GLU A 93 -1.67 0.99 20.78
N ILE A 94 -0.68 1.85 21.02
CA ILE A 94 0.72 1.48 21.12
C ILE A 94 1.15 1.75 22.57
N SER A 95 1.30 0.67 23.35
CA SER A 95 1.90 0.71 24.69
C SER A 95 3.27 1.39 24.62
N ARG A 96 3.39 2.53 25.28
CA ARG A 96 4.60 3.35 25.28
C ARG A 96 5.30 3.22 26.64
N GLU A 97 6.47 2.60 26.67
CA GLU A 97 7.41 2.79 27.78
C GLU A 97 8.37 3.96 27.46
N PRO A 98 8.82 4.74 28.46
CA PRO A 98 9.68 5.88 28.24
C PRO A 98 11.15 5.48 28.36
N ALA A 99 11.96 5.85 27.37
CA ALA A 99 13.41 5.90 27.54
C ALA A 99 13.96 7.22 27.01
N SER A 100 14.44 8.02 27.97
CA SER A 100 15.33 9.17 27.80
C SER A 100 16.67 8.73 27.21
N ASN A 101 17.25 9.52 26.30
CA ASN A 101 18.54 10.19 26.53
C ASN A 101 19.01 10.99 25.32
N LYS A 102 19.55 12.17 25.62
CA LYS A 102 20.19 13.12 24.70
C LYS A 102 21.60 12.63 24.35
N SER A 103 22.02 12.76 23.09
CA SER A 103 23.44 12.98 22.76
C SER A 103 23.64 13.66 21.40
N HIS A 104 24.72 14.45 21.35
CA HIS A 104 25.19 15.36 20.31
C HIS A 104 25.40 14.70 18.94
N VAL A 105 25.09 15.42 17.86
CA VAL A 105 25.43 15.03 16.47
C VAL A 105 26.44 16.02 15.90
N GLU A 106 27.66 15.56 15.64
CA GLU A 106 28.62 16.21 14.75
C GLU A 106 28.18 16.02 13.28
N LYS A 107 28.19 17.12 12.51
CA LYS A 107 27.78 17.15 11.10
C LYS A 107 28.96 16.75 10.20
N LEU A 108 28.80 15.69 9.42
CA LEU A 108 29.55 15.47 8.18
C LEU A 108 28.60 15.64 6.96
N PRO A 109 29.09 16.16 5.81
CA PRO A 109 28.22 16.58 4.72
C PRO A 109 27.77 15.39 3.87
N ALA A 110 26.48 15.09 3.90
CA ALA A 110 25.86 14.15 2.97
C ALA A 110 25.52 14.87 1.66
N LEU A 111 25.88 14.27 0.53
CA LEU A 111 25.48 14.70 -0.82
C LEU A 111 23.94 14.71 -0.93
N PRO A 112 23.36 15.66 -1.69
CA PRO A 112 21.94 15.92 -1.64
C PRO A 112 21.17 14.80 -2.34
N ILE A 113 20.41 14.05 -1.54
CA ILE A 113 19.14 13.48 -1.99
C ILE A 113 18.37 14.65 -2.63
N GLN A 114 17.69 14.45 -3.76
CA GLN A 114 16.60 15.36 -4.10
C GLN A 114 15.71 15.45 -2.86
N GLU A 115 15.84 16.58 -2.15
CA GLU A 115 15.35 16.73 -0.80
C GLU A 115 13.86 16.42 -0.85
N VAL A 116 13.43 15.36 -0.16
CA VAL A 116 11.99 15.07 -0.04
C VAL A 116 11.41 16.21 0.77
N SER A 117 10.91 17.21 0.05
CA SER A 117 10.29 18.38 0.64
C SER A 117 8.93 17.97 1.16
N ILE A 118 8.81 17.89 2.49
CA ILE A 118 7.54 17.60 3.16
C ILE A 118 6.76 18.90 3.24
N PHE A 119 5.77 19.03 2.36
CA PHE A 119 4.78 20.10 2.46
C PHE A 119 3.66 19.64 3.38
N ARG A 120 3.51 20.32 4.52
CA ARG A 120 2.35 20.12 5.39
C ARG A 120 1.19 20.92 4.81
N THR A 121 0.03 20.28 4.66
CA THR A 121 -1.20 21.01 4.36
C THR A 121 -1.49 22.00 5.49
N THR A 122 -2.05 23.16 5.14
CA THR A 122 -2.49 24.17 6.11
C THR A 122 -3.98 24.43 5.88
N PRO A 123 -4.86 24.15 6.86
CA PRO A 123 -4.57 23.48 8.14
C PRO A 123 -4.07 22.04 7.94
N CYS A 124 -3.29 21.54 8.90
CA CYS A 124 -2.80 20.15 8.85
C CYS A 124 -3.98 19.22 9.13
N ARG A 125 -4.54 18.64 8.07
CA ARG A 125 -5.68 17.73 8.18
C ARG A 125 -5.20 16.29 8.07
N LEU A 126 -5.26 15.56 9.18
CA LEU A 126 -5.01 14.14 9.20
C LEU A 126 -6.23 13.42 8.60
N VAL A 127 -6.01 12.45 7.71
CA VAL A 127 -7.09 11.69 7.07
C VAL A 127 -7.22 10.35 7.81
N PRO A 128 -8.29 10.09 8.58
CA PRO A 128 -8.44 8.84 9.33
C PRO A 128 -8.44 7.61 8.42
N GLN A 129 -7.97 6.46 8.90
CA GLN A 129 -7.98 5.22 8.10
C GLN A 129 -9.40 4.81 7.69
N VAL A 130 -10.36 4.95 8.62
CA VAL A 130 -11.78 4.62 8.40
C VAL A 130 -12.45 5.46 7.32
N SER A 131 -11.86 6.61 6.97
CA SER A 131 -12.38 7.50 5.93
C SER A 131 -11.91 7.13 4.52
N ILE A 132 -10.87 6.28 4.39
CA ILE A 132 -10.38 5.84 3.07
C ILE A 132 -11.42 4.95 2.41
N ILE A 133 -11.62 5.19 1.11
CA ILE A 133 -12.47 4.38 0.26
C ILE A 133 -11.72 3.93 -1.00
N GLU A 134 -12.07 2.76 -1.50
CA GLU A 134 -11.74 2.33 -2.86
C GLU A 134 -12.90 2.69 -3.78
N ILE A 135 -12.58 3.08 -5.02
CA ILE A 135 -13.56 3.32 -6.08
C ILE A 135 -13.29 2.31 -7.19
N LYS A 136 -14.34 1.63 -7.68
CA LYS A 136 -14.27 0.77 -8.86
C LYS A 136 -15.41 1.07 -9.81
N THR A 137 -15.11 1.01 -11.10
CA THR A 137 -16.12 1.06 -12.15
C THR A 137 -16.34 -0.32 -12.75
N CYS A 138 -17.58 -0.66 -13.08
CA CYS A 138 -17.90 -1.91 -13.75
C CYS A 138 -18.99 -1.69 -14.81
N ALA A 139 -18.91 -2.38 -15.94
CA ALA A 139 -20.03 -2.38 -16.87
C ALA A 139 -21.25 -3.04 -16.20
N SER A 140 -22.47 -2.50 -16.35
CA SER A 140 -23.64 -2.95 -15.59
C SER A 140 -24.00 -4.43 -15.82
N HIS A 141 -23.55 -5.03 -16.93
CA HIS A 141 -23.74 -6.45 -17.24
C HIS A 141 -22.63 -7.38 -16.70
N ARG A 142 -21.66 -6.84 -15.96
CA ARG A 142 -20.51 -7.59 -15.41
C ARG A 142 -20.50 -7.53 -13.89
N GLU A 143 -20.03 -8.62 -13.30
CA GLU A 143 -19.72 -8.69 -11.87
C GLU A 143 -18.27 -8.33 -11.60
N LEU A 144 -18.00 -7.88 -10.37
CA LEU A 144 -16.64 -7.65 -9.91
C LEU A 144 -15.95 -8.97 -9.61
N ASN A 145 -14.66 -9.06 -9.97
CA ASN A 145 -13.82 -10.18 -9.58
C ASN A 145 -13.43 -10.04 -8.10
N TRP A 146 -14.27 -10.58 -7.21
CA TRP A 146 -14.05 -10.55 -5.76
C TRP A 146 -12.84 -11.35 -5.30
N GLU A 147 -12.46 -12.42 -6.02
CA GLU A 147 -11.25 -13.20 -5.71
C GLU A 147 -9.97 -12.34 -5.78
N ARG A 148 -9.95 -11.34 -6.66
CA ARG A 148 -8.88 -10.35 -6.74
C ARG A 148 -9.10 -9.14 -5.84
N LEU A 149 -10.35 -8.65 -5.79
CA LEU A 149 -10.66 -7.38 -5.13
C LEU A 149 -10.65 -7.50 -3.61
N TYR A 150 -11.20 -8.57 -3.04
CA TYR A 150 -11.27 -8.72 -1.59
C TYR A 150 -9.88 -8.75 -0.94
N PRO A 151 -8.89 -9.55 -1.43
CA PRO A 151 -7.52 -9.50 -0.93
C PRO A 151 -6.89 -8.10 -1.00
N GLN A 152 -7.14 -7.34 -2.08
CA GLN A 152 -6.62 -5.97 -2.23
C GLN A 152 -7.20 -5.05 -1.13
N LEU A 153 -8.52 -5.08 -0.92
CA LEU A 153 -9.20 -4.27 0.09
C LEU A 153 -8.76 -4.65 1.51
N TYR A 154 -8.66 -5.96 1.78
CA TYR A 154 -8.20 -6.48 3.06
C TYR A 154 -6.76 -6.04 3.36
N LEU A 155 -5.82 -6.27 2.44
CA LEU A 155 -4.41 -5.89 2.67
C LEU A 155 -4.21 -4.37 2.76
N SER A 156 -5.03 -3.57 2.07
CA SER A 156 -5.01 -2.11 2.18
C SER A 156 -5.75 -1.54 3.39
N GLN A 157 -6.42 -2.40 4.17
CA GLN A 157 -7.24 -2.00 5.31
C GLN A 157 -8.31 -0.96 4.89
N THR A 158 -8.91 -1.16 3.72
CA THR A 158 -9.94 -0.28 3.16
C THR A 158 -11.31 -0.87 3.44
N ALA A 159 -12.05 -0.26 4.37
CA ALA A 159 -13.32 -0.79 4.85
C ALA A 159 -14.49 -0.65 3.86
N PHE A 160 -14.46 0.39 3.02
CA PHE A 160 -15.55 0.71 2.10
C PHE A 160 -15.09 0.74 0.65
N LEU A 161 -15.90 0.10 -0.21
CA LEU A 161 -15.79 0.12 -1.65
C LEU A 161 -17.02 0.83 -2.23
N TYR A 162 -16.79 1.77 -3.14
CA TYR A 162 -17.84 2.40 -3.94
C TYR A 162 -17.76 1.87 -5.38
N ILE A 163 -18.86 1.28 -5.83
CA ILE A 163 -18.95 0.63 -7.14
C ILE A 163 -19.86 1.47 -8.04
N ALA A 164 -19.28 2.05 -9.08
CA ALA A 164 -20.02 2.77 -10.10
C ALA A 164 -20.28 1.86 -11.29
N LYS A 165 -21.51 1.37 -11.41
CA LYS A 165 -21.94 0.59 -12.57
C LYS A 165 -22.24 1.52 -13.75
N HIS A 166 -21.92 1.10 -14.96
CA HIS A 166 -22.13 1.91 -16.16
C HIS A 166 -22.67 1.15 -17.37
N HIS A 167 -23.50 1.85 -18.14
CA HIS A 167 -23.93 1.44 -19.48
C HIS A 167 -23.31 2.38 -20.52
N CYS A 168 -22.33 1.88 -21.28
CA CYS A 168 -21.63 2.65 -22.31
C CYS A 168 -21.06 4.00 -21.81
N GLY A 169 -20.47 4.01 -20.61
CA GLY A 169 -19.89 5.21 -19.99
C GLY A 169 -20.87 6.11 -19.23
N ASN A 170 -22.18 5.84 -19.30
CA ASN A 170 -23.17 6.49 -18.44
C ASN A 170 -23.26 5.75 -17.11
N PHE A 171 -22.99 6.45 -16.01
CA PHE A 171 -22.89 5.87 -14.68
C PHE A 171 -24.18 6.00 -13.89
N ASP A 172 -24.53 4.92 -13.18
CA ASP A 172 -25.57 4.91 -12.17
C ASP A 172 -25.05 5.50 -10.84
N SER A 173 -25.95 5.69 -9.88
CA SER A 173 -25.54 6.04 -8.51
C SER A 173 -24.66 4.92 -7.93
N PRO A 174 -23.52 5.26 -7.28
CA PRO A 174 -22.58 4.26 -6.82
C PRO A 174 -23.15 3.42 -5.69
N GLU A 175 -22.94 2.11 -5.77
CA GLU A 175 -23.27 1.14 -4.73
C GLU A 175 -22.15 1.14 -3.67
N LYS A 176 -22.53 1.30 -2.39
CA LYS A 176 -21.60 1.23 -1.26
C LYS A 176 -21.55 -0.19 -0.73
N VAL A 177 -20.35 -0.78 -0.69
CA VAL A 177 -20.09 -2.08 -0.06
C VAL A 177 -19.18 -1.88 1.14
N GLU A 178 -19.57 -2.47 2.27
CA GLU A 178 -18.76 -2.54 3.48
C GLU A 178 -18.10 -3.92 3.59
N LEU A 179 -16.77 -3.95 3.73
CA LEU A 179 -15.99 -5.18 3.72
C LEU A 179 -16.33 -6.10 4.91
N GLY A 180 -16.74 -5.53 6.04
CA GLY A 180 -17.14 -6.26 7.25
C GLY A 180 -18.58 -6.79 7.25
N ALA A 181 -19.38 -6.47 6.23
CA ALA A 181 -20.78 -6.87 6.17
C ALA A 181 -20.95 -8.39 6.07
N GLU A 182 -22.11 -8.91 6.52
CA GLU A 182 -22.42 -10.34 6.46
C GLU A 182 -22.38 -10.90 5.02
N SER A 183 -22.83 -10.10 4.05
CA SER A 183 -22.77 -10.46 2.62
C SER A 183 -21.35 -10.70 2.10
N MET A 184 -20.33 -10.17 2.78
CA MET A 184 -18.92 -10.30 2.40
C MET A 184 -18.22 -11.52 3.01
N GLN A 185 -18.87 -12.23 3.94
CA GLN A 185 -18.31 -13.39 4.63
C GLN A 185 -17.83 -14.52 3.69
N PRO A 186 -18.53 -14.86 2.58
CA PRO A 186 -18.03 -15.88 1.66
C PRO A 186 -16.68 -15.52 1.05
N TYR A 187 -16.51 -14.25 0.64
CA TYR A 187 -15.27 -13.73 0.08
C TYR A 187 -14.17 -13.65 1.14
N ALA A 188 -14.52 -13.28 2.38
CA ALA A 188 -13.60 -13.25 3.52
C ALA A 188 -13.00 -14.63 3.79
N ARG A 189 -13.84 -15.68 3.86
CA ARG A 189 -13.40 -17.06 4.07
C ARG A 189 -12.49 -17.55 2.95
N HIS A 190 -12.85 -17.26 1.70
CA HIS A 190 -12.05 -17.64 0.55
C HIS A 190 -10.68 -16.94 0.55
N ALA A 191 -10.67 -15.61 0.77
CA ALA A 191 -9.44 -14.83 0.88
C ALA A 191 -8.56 -15.29 2.04
N GLY A 192 -9.14 -15.73 3.17
CA GLY A 192 -8.41 -16.25 4.33
C GLY A 192 -7.46 -17.42 3.98
N GLN A 193 -7.88 -18.31 3.07
CA GLN A 193 -7.01 -19.40 2.60
C GLN A 193 -5.81 -18.86 1.80
N GLY A 194 -6.04 -17.84 0.97
CA GLY A 194 -4.98 -17.13 0.24
C GLY A 194 -4.03 -16.38 1.17
N MET A 195 -4.55 -15.72 2.22
CA MET A 195 -3.75 -15.01 3.21
C MET A 195 -2.87 -15.96 4.03
N ALA A 196 -3.38 -17.14 4.41
CA ALA A 196 -2.58 -18.15 5.08
C ALA A 196 -1.42 -18.65 4.20
N LYS A 197 -1.67 -18.87 2.90
CA LYS A 197 -0.61 -19.22 1.93
C LYS A 197 0.39 -18.08 1.76
N LEU A 198 -0.08 -16.84 1.67
CA LEU A 198 0.77 -15.65 1.55
C LEU A 198 1.71 -15.54 2.76
N LYS A 199 1.18 -15.71 3.99
CA LYS A 199 1.97 -15.75 5.21
C LYS A 199 3.11 -16.77 5.13
N LEU A 200 2.79 -18.01 4.79
CA LEU A 200 3.78 -19.09 4.68
C LEU A 200 4.84 -18.79 3.61
N VAL A 201 4.43 -18.26 2.46
CA VAL A 201 5.36 -17.90 1.38
C VAL A 201 6.29 -16.76 1.82
N LEU A 202 5.75 -15.72 2.46
CA LEU A 202 6.56 -14.60 2.97
C LEU A 202 7.55 -15.05 4.04
N GLN A 203 7.13 -15.94 4.96
CA GLN A 203 8.02 -16.53 5.97
C GLN A 203 9.14 -17.35 5.31
N ASN A 204 8.80 -18.22 4.35
CA ASN A 204 9.78 -19.02 3.63
C ASN A 204 10.79 -18.16 2.87
N ILE A 205 10.34 -17.06 2.25
CA ILE A 205 11.23 -16.10 1.57
C ILE A 205 12.13 -15.42 2.59
N LEU A 206 11.59 -14.95 3.72
CA LEU A 206 12.37 -14.31 4.78
C LEU A 206 13.47 -15.25 5.32
N ASP A 207 13.14 -16.51 5.58
CA ASP A 207 14.10 -17.50 6.08
C ASP A 207 15.16 -17.86 5.05
N ALA A 208 14.76 -18.04 3.78
CA ALA A 208 15.70 -18.29 2.69
C ALA A 208 16.63 -17.08 2.46
N ALA A 209 16.10 -15.88 2.55
CA ALA A 209 16.84 -14.66 2.31
C ALA A 209 17.85 -14.36 3.44
N LYS A 210 17.45 -14.55 4.70
CA LYS A 210 18.35 -14.48 5.86
C LYS A 210 19.51 -15.48 5.77
N LYS A 211 19.24 -16.71 5.31
CA LYS A 211 20.29 -17.73 5.10
C LYS A 211 21.26 -17.35 3.98
N ALA A 212 20.79 -16.62 2.98
CA ALA A 212 21.61 -16.19 1.85
C ALA A 212 22.47 -14.96 2.17
N ASP A 213 21.99 -14.05 3.02
CA ASP A 213 22.62 -12.77 3.35
C ASP A 213 23.58 -12.83 4.55
N CYS A 214 24.42 -13.87 4.64
CA CYS A 214 25.51 -13.95 5.62
C CYS A 214 26.63 -12.92 5.31
N GLY A 215 26.32 -11.63 5.32
CA GLY A 215 27.25 -10.50 5.31
C GLY A 215 27.63 -9.92 3.94
N HIS A 216 27.03 -10.38 2.85
CA HIS A 216 27.49 -10.03 1.49
C HIS A 216 26.49 -9.23 0.65
N GLY A 217 25.31 -8.87 1.18
CA GLY A 217 24.33 -8.05 0.45
C GLY A 217 23.83 -8.73 -0.83
N VAL A 218 23.67 -10.06 -0.78
CA VAL A 218 23.28 -10.85 -1.96
C VAL A 218 21.83 -10.54 -2.29
N GLY A 219 21.64 -9.77 -3.36
CA GLY A 219 20.31 -9.50 -3.90
C GLY A 219 19.63 -10.77 -4.39
N LEU A 220 18.35 -10.94 -4.08
CA LEU A 220 17.54 -12.06 -4.56
C LEU A 220 16.44 -11.56 -5.52
N SER A 221 15.96 -12.44 -6.40
CA SER A 221 14.81 -12.17 -7.24
C SER A 221 13.80 -13.31 -7.14
N LEU A 222 12.59 -12.95 -6.74
CA LEU A 222 11.42 -13.80 -6.75
C LEU A 222 10.74 -13.69 -8.13
N VAL A 223 10.65 -14.83 -8.82
CA VAL A 223 10.12 -14.95 -10.19
C VAL A 223 8.98 -15.96 -10.19
N SER A 224 7.84 -15.56 -10.76
CA SER A 224 6.73 -16.45 -11.04
C SER A 224 6.73 -16.82 -12.52
N LYS A 225 6.99 -18.08 -12.84
CA LYS A 225 7.00 -18.60 -14.22
C LYS A 225 6.20 -19.89 -14.29
N SER A 226 5.24 -19.96 -15.21
CA SER A 226 4.40 -21.15 -15.42
C SER A 226 3.71 -21.67 -14.14
N GLY A 227 3.24 -20.74 -13.29
CA GLY A 227 2.59 -21.08 -12.01
C GLY A 227 3.56 -21.50 -10.89
N GLN A 228 4.86 -21.56 -11.14
CA GLN A 228 5.88 -21.83 -10.14
C GLN A 228 6.52 -20.53 -9.66
N LEU A 229 6.58 -20.36 -8.35
CA LEU A 229 7.25 -19.25 -7.69
C LEU A 229 8.63 -19.69 -7.20
N THR A 230 9.70 -19.10 -7.76
CA THR A 230 11.09 -19.49 -7.49
C THR A 230 11.92 -18.28 -7.08
N LEU A 231 12.78 -18.48 -6.09
CA LEU A 231 13.70 -17.47 -5.55
C LEU A 231 15.11 -17.74 -6.10
N TYR A 232 15.66 -16.77 -6.83
CA TYR A 232 16.98 -16.85 -7.44
C TYR A 232 17.95 -15.88 -6.76
N LYS A 233 19.24 -16.25 -6.70
CA LYS A 233 20.31 -15.29 -6.41
C LYS A 233 20.53 -14.42 -7.65
N ARG A 234 20.57 -13.10 -7.48
CA ARG A 234 20.96 -12.18 -8.56
C ARG A 234 22.45 -12.33 -8.82
N GLN A 235 22.85 -12.14 -10.08
CA GLN A 235 24.26 -12.00 -10.42
C GLN A 235 24.79 -10.68 -9.84
N GLU A 236 26.08 -10.64 -9.49
CA GLU A 236 26.71 -9.42 -9.00
C GLU A 236 26.52 -8.27 -10.00
N ALA A 237 26.23 -7.06 -9.51
CA ALA A 237 25.87 -5.88 -10.30
C ALA A 237 24.56 -5.96 -11.13
N THR A 238 23.70 -6.97 -10.92
CA THR A 238 22.36 -7.02 -11.55
C THR A 238 21.25 -6.61 -10.57
N GLY A 239 20.23 -5.93 -11.11
CA GLY A 239 19.13 -5.34 -10.32
C GLY A 239 19.43 -3.94 -9.80
N LYS A 240 18.43 -3.28 -9.22
CA LYS A 240 18.60 -2.02 -8.50
C LYS A 240 18.80 -2.33 -7.02
N ALA A 241 20.04 -2.54 -6.61
CA ALA A 241 20.35 -2.68 -5.19
C ALA A 241 19.87 -1.45 -4.42
N LEU A 242 19.41 -1.65 -3.18
CA LEU A 242 19.11 -0.53 -2.30
C LEU A 242 20.37 0.32 -2.12
N GLY A 243 20.25 1.62 -2.38
CA GLY A 243 21.37 2.52 -2.18
C GLY A 243 21.80 2.54 -0.72
N LYS A 244 23.09 2.80 -0.50
CA LYS A 244 23.71 2.83 0.84
C LYS A 244 23.01 3.81 1.79
N GLU A 245 22.41 4.85 1.24
CA GLU A 245 21.62 5.85 1.95
C GLU A 245 20.31 5.30 2.53
N ILE A 246 19.73 4.26 1.95
CA ILE A 246 18.55 3.58 2.48
C ILE A 246 18.98 2.50 3.47
N THR A 247 19.97 1.67 3.10
CA THR A 247 20.42 0.55 3.94
C THR A 247 21.08 1.01 5.23
N SER A 248 21.71 2.18 5.26
CA SER A 248 22.29 2.77 6.48
C SER A 248 21.26 3.29 7.50
N LYS A 249 19.98 3.39 7.12
CA LYS A 249 18.88 3.78 8.04
C LYS A 249 18.32 2.62 8.85
N PHE A 250 18.61 1.38 8.44
CA PHE A 250 18.36 0.19 9.22
C PHE A 250 19.58 0.02 10.15
N LYS A 251 19.45 0.51 11.38
CA LYS A 251 20.42 0.38 12.47
C LYS A 251 19.76 -0.29 13.66
#